data_AF-A0A2N0D9S0-F1
#
_entry.id   AF-A0A2N0D9S0-F1
#
_cell.length_a   1.000
_cell.length_b   1.000
_cell.length_c   1.000
_cell.angle_alpha   90.00
_cell.angle_beta   90.00
_cell.angle_gamma   90.00
#
_symmetry.space_group_name_H-M   'P 1'
#
loop_
_entity.id
_entity.type
_entity.pdbx_description
1 polymer ?
#
loop_
_entity_poly.entity_id
_entity_poly.type
_entity_poly.pdbx_seq_one_letter_code
_entity_poly.pdbx_strand_id
1 'polypeptide(L)'
;MSYGSLSTFAETWCRYSPDTEILEAAHNLVDQYLVFSEEEHVGNDLVDEIELPVPKPVLIKSFGLVIAAEHRPHIRALLIKAGMTLAQYCDNLGPRIRLKPTTPHGRPPAAQSRECERRLQKKLAAVAAERIELAAFYRRAFIEAMH
;
A
#
# COMPACT_ATOMS: atom_id res chain seq x y z
N MET A 1 -12.18 13.32 -9.91
CA MET A 1 -11.86 13.86 -8.58
C MET A 1 -10.36 13.71 -8.39
N SER A 2 -9.66 14.81 -8.13
CA SER A 2 -8.21 14.83 -7.97
C SER A 2 -7.89 14.28 -6.58
N TYR A 3 -7.11 13.21 -6.48
CA TYR A 3 -6.56 12.79 -5.20
C TYR A 3 -5.77 13.97 -4.64
N GLY A 4 -6.04 14.34 -3.38
CA GLY A 4 -5.19 15.25 -2.64
C GLY A 4 -3.78 14.71 -2.73
N SER A 5 -2.88 15.51 -3.31
CA SER A 5 -1.51 15.11 -3.56
C SER A 5 -0.90 14.54 -2.28
N LEU A 6 -0.17 13.43 -2.37
CA LEU A 6 0.67 12.96 -1.27
C LEU A 6 1.68 14.03 -0.83
N SER A 7 1.89 15.09 -1.63
CA SER A 7 2.60 16.31 -1.21
C SER A 7 1.88 17.07 -0.10
N THR A 8 0.55 17.20 -0.16
CA THR A 8 -0.25 17.85 0.90
C THR A 8 -0.26 17.00 2.17
N PHE A 9 -0.19 15.67 2.01
CA PHE A 9 0.02 14.78 3.14
C PHE A 9 1.43 14.90 3.72
N ALA A 10 2.49 15.05 2.92
CA ALA A 10 3.87 15.13 3.40
C ALA A 10 4.19 16.41 4.20
N GLU A 11 3.59 17.55 3.83
CA GLU A 11 3.89 18.86 4.44
C GLU A 11 3.52 18.98 5.94
N THR A 12 2.66 18.09 6.46
CA THR A 12 2.20 18.14 7.86
C THR A 12 3.01 17.25 8.83
N TRP A 13 3.98 16.46 8.35
CA TRP A 13 4.68 15.45 9.18
C TRP A 13 5.98 15.94 9.82
N CYS A 14 6.55 17.04 9.34
CA CYS A 14 7.95 17.42 9.58
C CYS A 14 8.29 17.93 11.00
N ARG A 15 7.47 17.70 12.03
CA ARG A 15 7.80 18.13 13.41
C ARG A 15 7.02 17.42 14.52
N TYR A 16 6.81 16.12 14.41
CA TYR A 16 5.96 15.39 15.37
C TYR A 16 6.75 14.27 16.06
N SER A 17 6.99 14.43 17.37
CA SER A 17 7.21 13.28 18.25
C SER A 17 5.82 12.77 18.60
N PRO A 18 5.37 11.63 18.03
CA PRO A 18 4.03 11.15 18.31
C PRO A 18 3.91 10.78 19.79
N ASP A 19 2.84 11.25 20.43
CA ASP A 19 2.49 10.81 21.78
C ASP A 19 2.44 9.28 21.82
N THR A 20 2.88 8.66 22.93
CA THR A 20 2.97 7.20 23.08
C THR A 20 1.66 6.49 22.76
N GLU A 21 0.51 7.10 23.09
CA GLU A 21 -0.82 6.56 22.78
C GLU A 21 -1.10 6.51 21.27
N ILE A 22 -0.63 7.51 20.51
CA ILE A 22 -0.80 7.57 19.05
C ILE A 22 0.06 6.51 18.38
N LEU A 23 1.29 6.32 18.86
CA LEU A 23 2.17 5.28 18.34
C LEU A 23 1.62 3.87 18.62
N GLU A 24 1.09 3.64 19.82
CA GLU A 24 0.45 2.36 20.17
C GLU A 24 -0.79 2.09 19.29
N ALA A 25 -1.64 3.10 19.07
CA ALA A 25 -2.76 2.98 18.14
C ALA A 25 -2.30 2.67 16.70
N ALA A 26 -1.22 3.30 16.24
CA ALA A 26 -0.64 3.03 14.93
C ALA A 26 -0.12 1.59 14.81
N HIS A 27 0.54 1.06 15.85
CA HIS A 27 0.95 -0.34 15.92
C HIS A 27 -0.24 -1.29 15.79
N ASN A 28 -1.29 -1.07 16.57
CA ASN A 28 -2.49 -1.91 16.53
C ASN A 28 -3.14 -1.95 15.13
N LEU A 29 -3.17 -0.82 14.43
CA LEU A 29 -3.71 -0.75 13.06
C LEU A 29 -2.82 -1.45 12.03
N VAL A 30 -1.50 -1.34 12.17
CA VAL A 30 -0.55 -2.07 11.33
C VAL A 30 -0.69 -3.58 11.55
N ASP A 31 -0.76 -4.02 12.80
CA ASP A 31 -0.91 -5.43 13.14
C ASP A 31 -2.23 -6.00 12.62
N GLN A 32 -3.34 -5.25 12.77
CA GLN A 32 -4.63 -5.64 12.20
C GLN A 32 -4.55 -5.80 10.68
N TYR A 33 -3.87 -4.89 9.98
CA TYR A 33 -3.67 -5.01 8.54
C TYR A 33 -2.81 -6.22 8.16
N LEU A 34 -1.74 -6.50 8.90
CA LEU A 34 -0.86 -7.63 8.61
C LEU A 34 -1.61 -8.95 8.73
N VAL A 35 -2.40 -9.14 9.79
CA VAL A 35 -3.26 -10.31 9.99
C VAL A 35 -4.25 -10.44 8.83
N PHE A 36 -4.98 -9.37 8.52
CA PHE A 36 -5.91 -9.34 7.38
C PHE A 36 -5.23 -9.72 6.06
N SER A 37 -4.04 -9.17 5.79
CA SER A 37 -3.33 -9.40 4.53
C SER A 37 -2.89 -10.86 4.35
N GLU A 38 -2.59 -11.54 5.46
CA GLU A 38 -2.26 -12.96 5.49
C GLU A 38 -3.50 -13.82 5.22
N GLU A 39 -4.63 -13.50 5.87
CA GLU A 39 -5.90 -14.22 5.72
C GLU A 39 -6.49 -14.10 4.31
N GLU A 40 -6.46 -12.91 3.70
CA GLU A 40 -7.06 -12.65 2.38
C GLU A 40 -6.23 -13.16 1.19
N HIS A 41 -5.01 -13.65 1.45
CA HIS A 41 -4.09 -14.20 0.43
C HIS A 41 -4.00 -13.29 -0.81
N VAL A 42 -3.85 -11.98 -0.62
CA VAL A 42 -3.94 -10.98 -1.71
C VAL A 42 -2.86 -11.22 -2.78
N GLY A 43 -1.65 -11.61 -2.37
CA GLY A 43 -0.58 -12.00 -3.30
C GLY A 43 -0.27 -10.90 -4.33
N ASN A 44 -0.49 -11.20 -5.61
CA ASN A 44 -0.29 -10.26 -6.72
C ASN A 44 -1.59 -9.64 -7.24
N ASP A 45 -2.72 -9.88 -6.57
CA ASP A 45 -4.01 -9.44 -7.06
C ASP A 45 -4.21 -7.94 -6.86
N LEU A 46 -5.11 -7.36 -7.67
CA LEU A 46 -5.62 -6.02 -7.42
C LEU A 46 -6.97 -6.15 -6.74
N VAL A 47 -7.12 -5.45 -5.62
CA VAL A 47 -8.27 -5.55 -4.72
C VAL A 47 -8.96 -4.19 -4.64
N ASP A 48 -10.26 -4.16 -4.43
CA ASP A 48 -10.94 -2.89 -4.18
C ASP A 48 -10.60 -2.36 -2.78
N GLU A 49 -10.43 -1.05 -2.65
CA GLU A 49 -10.13 -0.42 -1.37
C GLU A 49 -11.21 -0.67 -0.31
N ILE A 50 -12.46 -0.89 -0.72
CA ILE A 50 -13.57 -1.21 0.19
C ILE A 50 -13.37 -2.51 0.97
N GLU A 51 -12.51 -3.42 0.50
CA GLU A 51 -12.22 -4.68 1.18
C GLU A 51 -11.27 -4.49 2.38
N LEU A 52 -10.62 -3.33 2.53
CA LEU A 52 -9.73 -3.08 3.66
C LEU A 52 -10.49 -2.99 5.00
N PRO A 53 -9.92 -3.49 6.10
CA PRO A 53 -10.52 -3.40 7.42
C PRO A 53 -10.56 -1.95 7.96
N VAL A 54 -9.69 -1.09 7.42
CA VAL A 54 -9.49 0.30 7.82
C VAL A 54 -9.21 1.12 6.55
N PRO A 55 -9.68 2.39 6.46
CA PRO A 55 -9.41 3.22 5.30
C PRO A 55 -7.91 3.29 4.96
N LYS A 56 -7.56 3.12 3.68
CA LYS A 56 -6.18 3.09 3.21
C LYS A 56 -5.34 4.29 3.66
N PRO A 57 -5.84 5.54 3.65
CA PRO A 57 -5.05 6.68 4.11
C PRO A 57 -4.66 6.58 5.59
N VAL A 58 -5.49 5.96 6.43
CA VAL A 58 -5.19 5.76 7.85
C VAL A 58 -4.06 4.74 7.99
N LEU A 59 -4.12 3.63 7.24
CA LEU A 59 -3.07 2.62 7.25
C LEU A 59 -1.73 3.18 6.77
N ILE A 60 -1.71 3.96 5.68
CA ILE A 60 -0.48 4.61 5.18
C ILE A 60 0.17 5.46 6.28
N LYS A 61 -0.65 6.22 7.02
CA LYS A 61 -0.17 7.05 8.13
C LYS A 61 0.37 6.21 9.28
N SER A 62 -0.35 5.18 9.70
CA SER A 62 0.08 4.27 10.77
C SER A 62 1.39 3.57 10.43
N PHE A 63 1.54 3.08 9.19
CA PHE A 63 2.81 2.53 8.71
C PHE A 63 3.94 3.56 8.79
N GLY A 64 3.68 4.81 8.39
CA GLY A 64 4.67 5.89 8.50
C GLY A 64 5.17 6.09 9.93
N LEU A 65 4.26 6.14 10.91
CA LEU A 65 4.60 6.29 12.33
C LEU A 65 5.42 5.10 12.86
N VAL A 66 4.96 3.88 12.58
CA VAL A 66 5.62 2.66 13.05
C VAL A 66 7.00 2.49 12.41
N ILE A 67 7.15 2.83 11.13
CA ILE A 67 8.44 2.79 10.42
C ILE A 67 9.42 3.82 10.98
N ALA A 68 8.94 5.02 11.30
CA ALA A 68 9.73 6.09 11.90
C ALA A 68 10.25 5.70 13.30
N ALA A 69 9.41 5.06 14.11
CA ALA A 69 9.76 4.62 15.46
C ALA A 69 10.63 3.35 15.52
N GLU A 70 10.66 2.53 14.46
CA GLU A 70 11.39 1.26 14.47
C GLU A 70 12.91 1.46 14.28
N HIS A 71 13.68 1.15 15.31
CA HIS A 71 15.14 1.26 15.28
C HIS A 71 15.84 0.14 14.48
N ARG A 72 15.28 -1.07 14.45
CA ARG A 72 15.90 -2.24 13.81
C ARG A 72 15.75 -2.16 12.29
N PRO A 73 16.86 -2.07 11.52
CA PRO A 73 16.79 -1.84 10.07
C PRO A 73 16.12 -2.97 9.30
N HIS A 74 16.24 -4.21 9.77
CA HIS A 74 15.62 -5.37 9.11
C HIS A 74 14.10 -5.38 9.28
N ILE A 75 13.58 -5.12 10.49
CA ILE A 75 12.13 -5.00 10.74
C ILE A 75 11.57 -3.82 9.97
N ARG A 76 12.26 -2.68 9.98
CA ARG A 76 11.87 -1.50 9.21
C ARG A 76 11.76 -1.79 7.71
N ALA A 77 12.70 -2.54 7.14
CA ALA A 77 12.64 -2.95 5.75
C ALA A 77 11.44 -3.86 5.44
N LEU A 78 11.04 -4.72 6.39
CA LEU A 78 9.82 -5.53 6.27
C LEU A 78 8.55 -4.68 6.35
N LEU A 79 8.49 -3.73 7.29
CA LEU A 79 7.38 -2.79 7.41
C LEU A 79 7.21 -1.93 6.15
N ILE A 80 8.30 -1.45 5.55
CA ILE A 80 8.23 -0.73 4.27
C ILE A 80 7.66 -1.64 3.17
N LYS A 81 8.12 -2.89 3.08
CA LYS A 81 7.62 -3.84 2.08
C LYS A 81 6.12 -4.13 2.27
N ALA A 82 5.68 -4.33 3.50
CA ALA A 82 4.27 -4.52 3.84
C ALA A 82 3.44 -3.24 3.57
N GLY A 83 3.92 -2.07 3.98
CA GLY A 83 3.24 -0.81 3.69
C GLY A 83 3.08 -0.54 2.19
N MET A 84 4.02 -1.02 1.36
CA MET A 84 3.94 -0.91 -0.10
C MET A 84 2.87 -1.82 -0.74
N THR A 85 2.36 -2.85 -0.05
CA THR A 85 1.26 -3.68 -0.58
C THR A 85 -0.07 -2.96 -0.53
N LEU A 86 -0.20 -1.88 0.25
CA LEU A 86 -1.39 -1.02 0.21
C LEU A 86 -1.68 -0.47 -1.19
N ALA A 87 -0.67 -0.29 -2.05
CA ALA A 87 -0.88 0.12 -3.43
C ALA A 87 -1.71 -0.87 -4.26
N GLN A 88 -1.83 -2.14 -3.86
CA GLN A 88 -2.66 -3.14 -4.54
C GLN A 88 -4.16 -2.87 -4.36
N TYR A 89 -4.53 -2.12 -3.33
CA TYR A 89 -5.92 -1.74 -3.01
C TYR A 89 -6.28 -0.48 -3.79
N CYS A 90 -7.09 -0.66 -4.82
CA CYS A 90 -7.46 0.38 -5.76
C CYS A 90 -8.86 0.87 -5.49
N ASP A 91 -9.04 2.18 -5.44
CA ASP A 91 -10.36 2.79 -5.41
C ASP A 91 -11.16 2.45 -6.68
N ASN A 92 -12.47 2.20 -6.49
CA ASN A 92 -13.45 1.90 -7.52
C ASN A 92 -12.95 0.83 -8.51
N LEU A 93 -12.34 -0.25 -8.00
CA LEU A 93 -11.90 -1.37 -8.82
C LEU A 93 -13.08 -2.25 -9.23
N GLY A 94 -14.05 -2.44 -8.33
CA GLY A 94 -15.09 -3.45 -8.42
C GLY A 94 -14.56 -4.84 -8.05
N PRO A 95 -14.90 -5.91 -8.78
CA PRO A 95 -14.42 -7.25 -8.46
C PRO A 95 -12.89 -7.35 -8.48
N ARG A 96 -12.32 -8.06 -7.50
CA ARG A 96 -10.90 -8.41 -7.41
C ARG A 96 -10.36 -8.96 -8.73
N ILE A 97 -9.27 -8.37 -9.21
CA ILE A 97 -8.57 -8.83 -10.41
C ILE A 97 -7.46 -9.79 -10.01
N ARG A 98 -7.63 -11.07 -10.36
CA ARG A 98 -6.66 -12.12 -10.03
C ARG A 98 -5.53 -12.19 -11.04
N LEU A 99 -4.29 -12.02 -10.59
CA LEU A 99 -3.10 -12.11 -11.43
C LEU A 99 -2.39 -13.44 -11.19
N LYS A 100 -2.59 -14.39 -12.10
CA LYS A 100 -1.89 -15.68 -12.10
C LYS A 100 -0.77 -15.69 -13.12
N PRO A 101 0.49 -15.97 -12.73
CA PRO A 101 1.54 -16.20 -13.70
C PRO A 101 1.18 -17.42 -14.54
N THR A 102 1.29 -17.29 -15.87
CA THR A 102 1.02 -18.39 -16.80
C THR A 102 2.30 -18.73 -17.55
N THR A 103 2.57 -20.03 -17.69
CA THR A 103 3.64 -20.51 -18.57
C THR A 103 3.22 -20.38 -20.03
N PRO A 104 4.15 -20.22 -20.99
CA PRO A 104 3.83 -20.07 -22.43
C PRO A 104 2.90 -21.16 -22.98
N HIS A 105 2.96 -22.37 -22.44
CA HIS A 105 2.16 -23.53 -22.85
C HIS A 105 0.72 -23.55 -22.30
N GLY A 106 0.38 -22.65 -21.38
CA GLY A 106 -0.93 -22.59 -20.72
C GLY A 106 -1.75 -21.35 -21.07
N ARG A 107 -1.31 -20.54 -22.04
CA ARG A 107 -2.02 -19.33 -22.47
C ARG A 107 -3.27 -19.73 -23.27
N PRO A 108 -4.49 -19.47 -22.78
CA PRO A 108 -5.71 -19.68 -23.57
C PRO A 108 -5.65 -18.80 -24.83
N PRO A 109 -6.28 -19.21 -25.95
CA PRO A 109 -6.45 -18.33 -27.10
C PRO A 109 -7.11 -17.02 -26.64
N ALA A 110 -6.54 -15.89 -27.06
CA ALA A 110 -6.89 -14.57 -26.55
C ALA A 110 -8.32 -14.15 -26.95
N ALA A 111 -9.31 -14.60 -26.20
CA ALA A 111 -10.67 -14.05 -26.21
C ALA A 111 -10.76 -12.83 -25.28
N GLN A 112 -9.74 -11.98 -25.28
CA GLN A 112 -9.67 -10.82 -24.38
C GLN A 112 -10.18 -9.59 -25.09
N SER A 113 -11.20 -8.95 -24.52
CA SER A 113 -11.66 -7.64 -24.94
C SER A 113 -10.52 -6.63 -24.78
N ARG A 114 -10.15 -5.91 -25.85
CA ARG A 114 -9.14 -4.84 -25.83
C ARG A 114 -9.41 -3.80 -24.74
N GLU A 115 -10.67 -3.56 -24.40
CA GLU A 115 -11.05 -2.62 -23.35
C GLU A 115 -10.69 -3.14 -21.94
N CYS A 116 -10.85 -4.45 -21.70
CA CYS A 116 -10.42 -5.07 -20.44
C CYS A 116 -8.90 -5.00 -20.28
N GLU A 117 -8.15 -5.28 -21.36
CA GLU A 117 -6.68 -5.19 -21.36
C GLU A 117 -6.23 -3.75 -21.08
N ARG A 118 -6.82 -2.75 -21.74
CA ARG A 118 -6.52 -1.33 -21.53
C ARG A 118 -6.84 -0.89 -20.10
N ARG A 119 -7.99 -1.30 -19.55
CA ARG A 119 -8.38 -1.01 -18.17
C ARG A 119 -7.40 -1.62 -17.17
N LEU A 120 -7.02 -2.89 -17.38
CA LEU A 120 -6.04 -3.59 -16.55
C LEU A 120 -4.68 -2.88 -16.60
N GLN A 121 -4.18 -2.57 -17.79
CA GLN A 121 -2.90 -1.88 -17.97
C GLN A 121 -2.89 -0.53 -17.26
N LYS A 122 -3.99 0.25 -17.37
CA LYS A 122 -4.14 1.53 -16.66
C LYS A 122 -4.07 1.35 -15.15
N LYS A 123 -4.76 0.35 -14.60
CA LYS A 123 -4.74 0.07 -13.15
C LYS A 123 -3.35 -0.40 -12.70
N LEU A 124 -2.71 -1.30 -13.43
CA LEU A 124 -1.33 -1.74 -13.14
C LEU A 124 -0.33 -0.59 -13.13
N ALA A 125 -0.43 0.33 -14.10
CA ALA A 125 0.43 1.51 -14.16
C ALA A 125 0.19 2.44 -12.95
N ALA A 126 -1.06 2.64 -12.55
CA ALA A 126 -1.40 3.42 -11.36
C ALA A 126 -0.85 2.79 -10.07
N VAL A 127 -0.99 1.48 -9.91
CA VAL A 127 -0.43 0.73 -8.78
C VAL A 127 1.09 0.85 -8.74
N ALA A 128 1.76 0.73 -9.89
CA ALA A 128 3.22 0.87 -9.97
C ALA A 128 3.67 2.28 -9.53
N ALA A 129 2.97 3.32 -9.97
CA ALA A 129 3.25 4.70 -9.56
C ALA A 129 3.04 4.88 -8.05
N GLU A 130 1.91 4.43 -7.51
CA GLU A 130 1.62 4.53 -6.08
C GLU A 130 2.64 3.77 -5.22
N ARG A 131 3.11 2.59 -5.66
CA ARG A 131 4.19 1.86 -4.95
C ARG A 131 5.47 2.67 -4.86
N ILE A 132 5.83 3.39 -5.91
CA ILE A 132 7.02 4.26 -5.92
C ILE A 132 6.83 5.42 -4.94
N GLU A 133 5.64 6.03 -4.93
CA GLU A 133 5.30 7.13 -4.03
C GLU A 133 5.31 6.69 -2.56
N LEU A 134 4.69 5.55 -2.23
CA LEU A 134 4.71 4.97 -0.88
C LEU A 134 6.13 4.63 -0.43
N ALA A 135 6.95 4.03 -1.32
CA ALA A 135 8.34 3.74 -0.99
C ALA A 135 9.14 5.02 -0.68
N ALA A 136 8.94 6.09 -1.45
CA ALA A 136 9.57 7.38 -1.21
C ALA A 136 9.07 8.05 0.07
N PHE A 137 7.76 7.95 0.36
CA PHE A 137 7.15 8.45 1.59
C PHE A 137 7.72 7.77 2.83
N TYR A 138 7.70 6.44 2.90
CA TYR A 138 8.19 5.71 4.09
C TYR A 138 9.70 5.87 4.32
N ARG A 139 10.49 5.98 3.24
CA ARG A 139 11.93 6.29 3.37
C ARG A 139 12.18 7.67 3.96
N ARG A 140 11.36 8.68 3.60
CA ARG A 140 11.46 10.04 4.14
C ARG A 140 11.05 10.10 5.61
N ALA A 141 9.95 9.46 5.97
CA ALA A 141 9.47 9.39 7.36
C ALA A 141 10.56 8.90 8.33
N PHE A 142 11.40 7.95 7.88
CA PHE A 142 12.55 7.51 8.67
C PHE A 142 13.69 8.53 8.77
N ILE A 143 14.06 9.19 7.65
CA ILE A 143 15.15 10.18 7.66
C ILE A 143 14.80 11.33 8.61
N GLU A 144 13.56 11.80 8.58
CA GLU A 144 13.08 12.89 9.43
C GLU A 144 13.00 12.49 10.91
N ALA A 145 12.69 11.23 11.23
CA ALA A 145 12.68 10.74 12.61
C ALA A 145 14.08 10.62 13.26
N MET A 146 15.14 10.63 12.43
CA MET A 146 16.54 10.54 12.89
C MET A 146 17.19 11.91 13.10
N HIS A 147 16.52 13.01 12.72
CA HIS A 147 17.01 14.39 12.79
C HIS A 147 16.20 15.24 13.76
#